data_AF-A0A522VJ80-F1
#
_entry.id   AF-A0A522VJ80-F1
#
_cell.length_a   1.000
_cell.length_b   1.000
_cell.length_c   1.000
_cell.angle_alpha   90.00
_cell.angle_beta   90.00
_cell.angle_gamma   90.00
#
_symmetry.space_group_name_H-M   'P 1'
#
loop_
_entity.id
_entity.type
_entity.pdbx_description
1 polymer ?
#
loop_
_entity_poly.entity_id
_entity_poly.type
_entity_poly.pdbx_seq_one_letter_code
_entity_poly.pdbx_strand_id
1 'polypeptide(L)'
;EIVGAFGVAPQFLVTQLAQGDRYFMDELRQHFPAHAAEVARLCVAASATLPRPLREELHAERHHRAASLAETATRPERAGEARDLRYWLDALFLSPRWNLVGSAAVFALVLFIVFGVSAWLDSVTAARLAAWASAWQPQSTGGIVGRAMADGLIGLVGIVVPYMIPLVMLLVALEQSGVMARIAFAVDRGFHRIGLHGDVALPFLLGLGCNVPAISALARGGRGRERVAAALLITFVPCSARSALVLALAGKYLGGLAVAAIFAAAMIVIALLGKLLKTRETLAGPGVVLEIPPYARPKVRVLLRETWSRTQDIVTIVLPLLVGGSVVLALLNHFGADVYINAALTPVTAWWLGLPLVLGVPILFGVLRKELSLLMLYQAFGSFEIMQFLDPIQLLTLLLFLTFYVPCVSTFAVMLKLFGRRTALNSVLLSLGVALAAAGAARLTLLGAQALAR
;
A
#
# COMPACT_ATOMS: atom_id res chain seq x y z
N GLU A 1 -17.76 -7.11 -54.95
CA GLU A 1 -17.78 -5.69 -54.52
C GLU A 1 -17.43 -5.54 -53.04
N ILE A 2 -18.26 -6.05 -52.11
CA ILE A 2 -18.04 -5.91 -50.66
C ILE A 2 -16.66 -6.43 -50.21
N VAL A 3 -16.25 -7.64 -50.62
CA VAL A 3 -14.92 -8.20 -50.28
C VAL A 3 -13.77 -7.32 -50.80
N GLY A 4 -13.94 -6.74 -51.98
CA GLY A 4 -12.95 -5.83 -52.58
C GLY A 4 -12.87 -4.48 -51.85
N ALA A 5 -13.97 -4.02 -51.27
CA ALA A 5 -14.02 -2.77 -50.49
C ALA A 5 -13.34 -2.89 -49.12
N PHE A 6 -13.51 -4.03 -48.44
CA PHE A 6 -12.91 -4.25 -47.13
C PHE A 6 -11.45 -4.76 -47.18
N GLY A 7 -11.02 -5.33 -48.30
CA GLY A 7 -9.64 -5.81 -48.47
C GLY A 7 -9.24 -6.97 -47.54
N VAL A 8 -10.21 -7.71 -47.01
CA VAL A 8 -9.99 -8.84 -46.09
C VAL A 8 -10.58 -10.14 -46.64
N ALA A 9 -10.14 -11.27 -46.08
CA ALA A 9 -10.68 -12.57 -46.44
C ALA A 9 -12.21 -12.62 -46.20
N PRO A 10 -13.02 -13.21 -47.12
CA PRO A 10 -14.47 -13.24 -47.01
C PRO A 10 -14.96 -13.86 -45.69
N GLN A 11 -14.33 -14.95 -45.26
CA GLN A 11 -14.69 -15.66 -44.02
C GLN A 11 -14.44 -14.80 -42.78
N PHE A 12 -13.35 -14.03 -42.78
CA PHE A 12 -13.05 -13.10 -41.69
C PHE A 12 -14.09 -12.00 -41.62
N LEU A 13 -14.44 -11.38 -42.76
CA LEU A 13 -15.46 -10.34 -42.84
C LEU A 13 -16.81 -10.82 -42.32
N VAL A 14 -17.27 -11.99 -42.76
CA VAL A 14 -18.53 -12.59 -42.29
C VAL A 14 -18.51 -12.80 -40.78
N THR A 15 -17.39 -13.28 -40.24
CA THR A 15 -17.28 -13.52 -38.79
C THR A 15 -17.32 -12.21 -38.00
N GLN A 16 -16.67 -11.15 -38.48
CA GLN A 16 -16.68 -9.84 -37.81
C GLN A 16 -18.07 -9.19 -37.84
N LEU A 17 -18.76 -9.27 -38.98
CA LEU A 17 -20.14 -8.79 -39.11
C LEU A 17 -21.10 -9.58 -38.21
N ALA A 18 -20.95 -10.91 -38.15
CA ALA A 18 -21.74 -11.78 -37.29
C ALA A 18 -21.50 -11.54 -35.79
N GLN A 19 -20.31 -11.06 -35.41
CA GLN A 19 -19.99 -10.65 -34.04
C GLN A 19 -20.50 -9.25 -33.69
N GLY A 20 -20.94 -8.48 -34.70
CA GLY A 20 -21.35 -7.09 -34.53
C GLY A 20 -20.18 -6.16 -34.24
N ASP A 21 -19.01 -6.42 -34.83
CA ASP A 21 -17.86 -5.51 -34.70
C ASP A 21 -18.25 -4.11 -35.20
N ARG A 22 -17.94 -3.09 -34.38
CA ARG A 22 -18.40 -1.72 -34.63
C ARG A 22 -17.80 -1.14 -35.91
N TYR A 23 -16.51 -1.39 -36.16
CA TYR A 23 -15.83 -0.87 -37.33
C TYR A 23 -16.46 -1.44 -38.61
N PHE A 24 -16.54 -2.77 -38.71
CA PHE A 24 -17.08 -3.42 -39.91
C PHE A 24 -18.55 -3.10 -40.16
N MET A 25 -19.37 -3.00 -39.09
CA MET A 25 -20.79 -2.68 -39.23
C MET A 25 -21.04 -1.22 -39.62
N ASP A 26 -20.26 -0.28 -39.12
CA ASP A 26 -20.41 1.14 -39.46
C ASP A 26 -19.93 1.40 -40.90
N GLU A 27 -18.81 0.80 -41.31
CA GLU A 27 -18.30 0.85 -42.69
C GLU A 27 -19.30 0.26 -43.69
N LEU A 28 -19.91 -0.89 -43.35
CA LEU A 28 -20.92 -1.54 -44.19
C LEU A 28 -22.19 -0.68 -44.31
N ARG A 29 -22.61 0.00 -43.24
CA ARG A 29 -23.75 0.92 -43.30
C ARG A 29 -23.49 2.15 -44.17
N GLN A 30 -22.27 2.67 -44.16
CA GLN A 30 -21.90 3.85 -44.95
C GLN A 30 -21.80 3.53 -46.45
N HIS A 31 -21.14 2.43 -46.81
CA HIS A 31 -20.89 2.10 -48.22
C HIS A 31 -21.99 1.22 -48.84
N PHE A 32 -22.68 0.39 -48.06
CA PHE A 32 -23.66 -0.59 -48.55
C PHE A 32 -24.90 -0.69 -47.63
N PRO A 33 -25.69 0.38 -47.48
CA PRO A 33 -26.78 0.46 -46.49
C PRO A 33 -27.86 -0.62 -46.65
N ALA A 34 -28.21 -0.98 -47.89
CA ALA A 34 -29.19 -2.05 -48.16
C ALA A 34 -28.70 -3.41 -47.65
N HIS A 35 -27.42 -3.72 -47.88
CA HIS A 35 -26.79 -4.97 -47.44
C HIS A 35 -26.59 -4.98 -45.92
N ALA A 36 -26.30 -3.83 -45.30
CA ALA A 36 -26.20 -3.75 -43.84
C ALA A 36 -27.50 -4.14 -43.14
N ALA A 37 -28.66 -3.70 -43.67
CA ALA A 37 -29.97 -4.06 -43.14
C ALA A 37 -30.29 -5.56 -43.35
N GLU A 38 -29.83 -6.15 -44.45
CA GLU A 38 -29.98 -7.57 -44.72
C GLU A 38 -29.09 -8.42 -43.80
N VAL A 39 -27.82 -8.06 -43.63
CA VAL A 39 -26.88 -8.74 -42.71
C VAL A 39 -27.40 -8.68 -41.27
N ALA A 40 -27.93 -7.53 -40.83
CA ALA A 40 -28.53 -7.42 -39.50
C ALA A 40 -29.71 -8.38 -39.33
N ARG A 41 -30.60 -8.47 -40.32
CA ARG A 41 -31.74 -9.41 -40.31
C ARG A 41 -31.26 -10.86 -40.24
N LEU A 42 -30.25 -11.23 -41.02
CA LEU A 42 -29.66 -12.58 -41.02
C LEU A 42 -29.02 -12.93 -39.67
N CYS A 43 -28.31 -11.99 -39.02
CA CYS A 43 -27.72 -12.21 -37.70
C CYS A 43 -28.78 -12.44 -36.60
N VAL A 44 -29.91 -11.72 -36.68
CA VAL A 44 -31.06 -11.91 -35.78
C VAL A 44 -31.71 -13.27 -36.02
N ALA A 45 -31.95 -13.63 -37.29
CA ALA A 45 -32.52 -14.93 -37.65
C ALA A 45 -31.63 -16.09 -37.18
N ALA A 46 -30.30 -16.00 -37.40
CA ALA A 46 -29.35 -17.00 -36.93
C ALA A 46 -29.32 -17.10 -35.39
N SER A 47 -29.38 -15.96 -34.68
CA SER A 47 -29.44 -15.97 -33.20
C SER A 47 -30.68 -16.68 -32.67
N ALA A 48 -31.81 -16.65 -33.39
CA ALA A 48 -33.04 -17.33 -32.98
C ALA A 48 -32.96 -18.87 -33.10
N THR A 49 -32.10 -19.37 -33.98
CA THR A 49 -31.88 -20.83 -34.17
C THR A 49 -30.83 -21.42 -33.22
N LEU A 50 -30.06 -20.59 -32.53
CA LEU A 50 -28.98 -21.00 -31.65
C LEU A 50 -29.41 -21.01 -30.18
N PRO A 51 -28.81 -21.88 -29.35
CA PRO A 51 -29.12 -21.94 -27.92
C PRO A 51 -28.68 -20.69 -27.13
N ARG A 52 -27.80 -19.87 -27.70
CA ARG A 52 -27.35 -18.58 -27.18
C ARG A 52 -27.28 -17.55 -28.30
N PRO A 53 -27.24 -16.24 -27.99
CA PRO A 53 -27.05 -15.20 -29.00
C PRO A 53 -25.84 -15.48 -29.89
N LEU A 54 -25.93 -15.23 -31.19
CA LEU A 54 -24.90 -15.56 -32.18
C LEU A 54 -23.50 -15.08 -31.77
N ARG A 55 -23.40 -13.87 -31.22
CA ARG A 55 -22.13 -13.30 -30.75
C ARG A 55 -21.48 -14.15 -29.64
N GLU A 56 -22.30 -14.67 -28.73
CA GLU A 56 -21.86 -15.42 -27.56
C GLU A 56 -21.45 -16.83 -27.97
N GLU A 57 -22.15 -17.43 -28.94
CA GLU A 57 -21.70 -18.71 -29.50
C GLU A 57 -20.41 -18.58 -30.31
N LEU A 58 -20.28 -17.54 -31.14
CA LEU A 58 -19.02 -17.30 -31.84
C LEU A 58 -17.86 -17.08 -30.86
N HIS A 59 -18.11 -16.48 -29.70
CA HIS A 59 -17.10 -16.32 -28.67
C HIS A 59 -16.77 -17.65 -27.99
N ALA A 60 -17.78 -18.44 -27.63
CA ALA A 60 -17.62 -19.75 -27.01
C ALA A 60 -16.85 -20.73 -27.92
N GLU A 61 -17.22 -20.81 -29.20
CA GLU A 61 -16.56 -21.68 -30.19
C GLU A 61 -15.10 -21.28 -30.43
N ARG A 62 -14.80 -19.96 -30.48
CA ARG A 62 -13.42 -19.48 -30.57
C ARG A 62 -12.59 -19.90 -29.36
N HIS A 63 -13.13 -19.75 -28.15
CA HIS A 63 -12.46 -20.21 -26.93
C HIS A 63 -12.28 -21.72 -26.91
N HIS A 64 -13.30 -22.48 -27.33
CA HIS A 64 -13.22 -23.93 -27.42
C HIS A 64 -12.12 -24.37 -28.38
N ARG A 65 -12.09 -23.85 -29.62
CA ARG A 65 -11.03 -24.17 -30.59
C ARG A 65 -9.65 -23.78 -30.08
N ALA A 66 -9.52 -22.60 -29.48
CA ALA A 66 -8.25 -22.15 -28.91
C ALA A 66 -7.78 -23.10 -27.79
N ALA A 67 -8.69 -23.54 -26.92
CA ALA A 67 -8.40 -24.52 -25.87
C ALA A 67 -8.00 -25.88 -26.45
N SER A 68 -8.75 -26.41 -27.43
CA SER A 68 -8.43 -27.68 -28.09
C SER A 68 -7.08 -27.64 -28.81
N LEU A 69 -6.77 -26.53 -29.48
CA LEU A 69 -5.46 -26.31 -30.10
C LEU A 69 -4.35 -26.23 -29.06
N ALA A 70 -4.58 -25.55 -27.94
CA ALA A 70 -3.62 -25.49 -26.84
C ALA A 70 -3.38 -26.88 -26.25
N GLU A 71 -4.43 -27.68 -26.02
CA GLU A 71 -4.31 -29.05 -25.50
C GLU A 71 -3.58 -29.99 -26.47
N THR A 72 -3.75 -29.82 -27.79
CA THR A 72 -3.02 -30.62 -28.79
C THR A 72 -1.59 -30.15 -29.01
N ALA A 73 -1.33 -28.85 -28.94
CA ALA A 73 -0.01 -28.27 -29.16
C ALA A 73 0.88 -28.28 -27.91
N THR A 74 0.30 -28.37 -26.72
CA THR A 74 1.03 -28.44 -25.46
C THR A 74 1.04 -29.85 -24.92
N ARG A 75 2.19 -30.25 -24.36
CA ARG A 75 2.27 -31.45 -23.52
C ARG A 75 2.60 -30.96 -22.12
N PRO A 76 1.89 -31.41 -21.08
CA PRO A 76 2.28 -31.12 -19.71
C PRO A 76 3.62 -31.81 -19.46
N GLU A 77 4.69 -31.02 -19.53
CA GLU A 77 6.00 -31.47 -19.10
C GLU A 77 5.96 -31.51 -17.57
N ARG A 78 6.08 -32.70 -16.98
CA ARG A 78 6.40 -32.81 -15.56
C ARG A 78 7.82 -32.27 -15.42
N ALA A 79 7.96 -31.00 -15.04
CA ALA A 79 9.24 -30.43 -14.67
C ALA A 79 9.94 -31.42 -13.72
N GLY A 80 11.13 -31.87 -14.12
CA GLY A 80 11.74 -33.09 -13.58
C GLY A 80 11.72 -33.19 -12.06
N GLU A 81 11.55 -34.42 -11.57
CA GLU A 81 11.48 -34.87 -10.17
C GLU A 81 12.69 -34.50 -9.28
N ALA A 82 13.60 -33.63 -9.74
CA ALA A 82 14.57 -33.04 -8.84
C ALA A 82 13.81 -32.21 -7.80
N ARG A 83 13.84 -32.67 -6.53
CA ARG A 83 13.46 -31.89 -5.35
C ARG A 83 14.42 -30.72 -5.16
N ASP A 84 14.44 -29.83 -6.14
CA ASP A 84 15.28 -28.66 -6.19
C ASP A 84 14.77 -27.63 -5.18
N LEU A 85 15.62 -26.67 -4.81
CA LEU A 85 15.28 -25.64 -3.80
C LEU A 85 13.96 -24.90 -4.13
N ARG A 86 13.64 -24.79 -5.43
CA ARG A 86 12.42 -24.20 -5.98
C ARG A 86 11.15 -24.97 -5.59
N TYR A 87 11.21 -26.30 -5.59
CA TYR A 87 10.07 -27.15 -5.21
C TYR A 87 9.73 -26.98 -3.73
N TRP A 88 10.75 -26.91 -2.86
CA TRP A 88 10.56 -26.65 -1.43
C TRP A 88 10.00 -25.24 -1.16
N LEU A 89 10.49 -24.24 -1.89
CA LEU A 89 9.95 -22.87 -1.81
C LEU A 89 8.48 -22.84 -2.25
N ASP A 90 8.14 -23.47 -3.37
CA ASP A 90 6.75 -23.56 -3.84
C ASP A 90 5.86 -24.34 -2.87
N ALA A 91 6.34 -25.44 -2.29
CA ALA A 91 5.60 -26.18 -1.27
C ALA A 91 5.33 -25.31 -0.02
N LEU A 92 6.28 -24.45 0.36
CA LEU A 92 6.11 -23.52 1.47
C LEU A 92 5.10 -22.40 1.14
N PHE A 93 5.21 -21.76 -0.02
CA PHE A 93 4.35 -20.61 -0.38
C PHE A 93 2.96 -21.00 -0.91
N LEU A 94 2.82 -22.14 -1.58
CA LEU A 94 1.56 -22.53 -2.24
C LEU A 94 0.75 -23.53 -1.42
N SER A 95 1.29 -24.08 -0.33
CA SER A 95 0.49 -24.99 0.49
C SER A 95 -0.61 -24.25 1.27
N PRO A 96 -1.84 -24.76 1.31
CA PRO A 96 -2.98 -24.07 1.94
C PRO A 96 -2.82 -23.71 3.43
N ARG A 97 -1.91 -24.38 4.15
CA ARG A 97 -1.68 -24.18 5.59
C ARG A 97 -0.40 -23.39 5.88
N TRP A 98 0.63 -23.53 5.06
CA TRP A 98 1.92 -22.86 5.29
C TRP A 98 2.10 -21.59 4.47
N ASN A 99 1.22 -21.31 3.49
CA ASN A 99 1.33 -20.12 2.65
C ASN A 99 1.45 -18.81 3.45
N LEU A 100 0.59 -18.60 4.45
CA LEU A 100 0.56 -17.39 5.27
C LEU A 100 1.75 -17.33 6.23
N VAL A 101 2.10 -18.48 6.83
CA VAL A 101 3.26 -18.58 7.74
C VAL A 101 4.56 -18.34 6.98
N GLY A 102 4.73 -18.95 5.81
CA GLY A 102 5.89 -18.75 4.94
C GLY A 102 5.99 -17.33 4.43
N SER A 103 4.87 -16.74 4.00
CA SER A 103 4.81 -15.33 3.58
C SER A 103 5.19 -14.38 4.72
N ALA A 104 4.64 -14.59 5.93
CA ALA A 104 4.95 -13.82 7.12
C ALA A 104 6.42 -13.99 7.53
N ALA A 105 6.98 -15.20 7.43
CA ALA A 105 8.39 -15.48 7.73
C ALA A 105 9.33 -14.74 6.77
N VAL A 106 9.03 -14.73 5.46
CA VAL A 106 9.81 -13.94 4.48
C VAL A 106 9.73 -12.46 4.82
N PHE A 107 8.54 -11.95 5.11
CA PHE A 107 8.39 -10.54 5.44
C PHE A 107 9.13 -10.16 6.75
N ALA A 108 9.07 -11.03 7.77
CA ALA A 108 9.83 -10.87 8.99
C ALA A 108 11.34 -10.91 8.74
N LEU A 109 11.83 -11.81 7.88
CA LEU A 109 13.23 -11.88 7.48
C LEU A 109 13.68 -10.60 6.76
N VAL A 110 12.84 -10.07 5.87
CA VAL A 110 13.08 -8.81 5.16
C VAL A 110 13.23 -7.66 6.13
N LEU A 111 12.29 -7.52 7.07
CA LEU A 111 12.37 -6.49 8.10
C LEU A 111 13.61 -6.67 8.97
N PHE A 112 13.94 -7.89 9.38
CA PHE A 112 15.13 -8.19 10.18
C PHE A 112 16.42 -7.76 9.48
N ILE A 113 16.58 -8.13 8.21
CA ILE A 113 17.74 -7.73 7.39
C ILE A 113 17.78 -6.21 7.25
N VAL A 114 16.65 -5.57 6.92
CA VAL A 114 16.59 -4.12 6.73
C VAL A 114 16.91 -3.37 8.01
N PHE A 115 16.38 -3.76 9.17
CA PHE A 115 16.69 -3.10 10.43
C PHE A 115 18.15 -3.32 10.85
N GLY A 116 18.71 -4.51 10.65
CA GLY A 116 20.12 -4.78 10.90
C GLY A 116 21.05 -3.92 10.03
N VAL A 117 20.80 -3.90 8.73
CA VAL A 117 21.55 -3.07 7.77
C VAL A 117 21.35 -1.59 8.06
N SER A 118 20.11 -1.17 8.36
CA SER A 118 19.79 0.23 8.68
C SER A 118 20.52 0.71 9.92
N ALA A 119 20.59 -0.09 11.00
CA ALA A 119 21.32 0.30 12.21
C ALA A 119 22.81 0.50 11.91
N TRP A 120 23.40 -0.37 11.10
CA TRP A 120 24.80 -0.23 10.68
C TRP A 120 25.01 1.02 9.81
N LEU A 121 24.20 1.22 8.76
CA LEU A 121 24.33 2.42 7.90
C LEU A 121 24.07 3.72 8.66
N ASP A 122 23.11 3.74 9.59
CA ASP A 122 22.75 4.92 10.38
C ASP A 122 23.91 5.37 11.26
N SER A 123 24.61 4.41 11.88
CA SER A 123 25.80 4.66 12.70
C SER A 123 26.94 5.32 11.91
N VAL A 124 27.06 5.02 10.62
CA VAL A 124 28.12 5.56 9.74
C VAL A 124 27.72 6.88 9.09
N THR A 125 26.41 7.14 8.91
CA THR A 125 25.90 8.28 8.14
C THR A 125 25.23 9.32 9.02
N ALA A 126 23.95 9.13 9.34
CA ALA A 126 23.13 10.15 9.98
C ALA A 126 23.55 10.42 11.42
N ALA A 127 24.00 9.40 12.17
CA ALA A 127 24.51 9.59 13.52
C ALA A 127 25.73 10.54 13.54
N ARG A 128 26.66 10.37 12.58
CA ARG A 128 27.85 11.23 12.47
C ARG A 128 27.49 12.65 12.03
N LEU A 129 26.57 12.77 11.08
CA LEU A 129 26.05 14.07 10.62
C LEU A 129 25.32 14.81 11.75
N ALA A 130 24.50 14.11 12.53
CA ALA A 130 23.79 14.67 13.68
C ALA A 130 24.76 15.10 14.79
N ALA A 131 25.83 14.33 15.04
CA ALA A 131 26.88 14.68 16.00
C ALA A 131 27.71 15.87 15.54
N TRP A 132 28.04 15.96 14.24
CA TRP A 132 28.70 17.14 13.69
C TRP A 132 27.81 18.37 13.83
N ALA A 133 26.52 18.20 13.52
CA ALA A 133 25.56 19.27 13.65
C ALA A 133 25.45 19.70 15.12
N SER A 134 25.30 18.81 16.11
CA SER A 134 25.00 19.19 17.49
C SER A 134 25.98 20.21 18.13
N ALA A 135 27.20 20.32 17.60
CA ALA A 135 28.19 21.34 17.96
C ALA A 135 27.78 22.78 17.57
N TRP A 136 26.87 22.94 16.60
CA TRP A 136 26.36 24.23 16.12
C TRP A 136 24.96 24.50 16.66
N GLN A 137 24.90 25.24 17.78
CA GLN A 137 23.66 25.71 18.42
C GLN A 137 23.62 27.25 18.43
N PRO A 138 23.30 27.87 17.30
CA PRO A 138 23.24 29.32 17.22
C PRO A 138 22.00 29.86 17.98
N GLN A 139 22.18 30.97 18.69
CA GLN A 139 21.12 31.65 19.43
C GLN A 139 20.40 32.74 18.61
N SER A 140 20.94 33.11 17.44
CA SER A 140 20.29 34.08 16.55
C SER A 140 19.13 33.45 15.78
N THR A 141 18.07 34.22 15.54
CA THR A 141 16.89 33.75 14.79
C THR A 141 17.27 33.20 13.41
N GLY A 142 18.20 33.85 12.70
CA GLY A 142 18.71 33.35 11.41
C GLY A 142 19.51 32.05 11.56
N GLY A 143 20.25 31.89 12.66
CA GLY A 143 20.96 30.66 12.98
C GLY A 143 20.02 29.50 13.32
N ILE A 144 18.91 29.76 14.02
CA ILE A 144 17.88 28.74 14.33
C ILE A 144 17.25 28.21 13.03
N VAL A 145 16.97 29.09 12.07
CA VAL A 145 16.46 28.68 10.75
C VAL A 145 17.50 27.84 10.00
N GLY A 146 18.76 28.29 9.96
CA GLY A 146 19.85 27.53 9.34
C GLY A 146 20.04 26.15 9.99
N ARG A 147 19.92 26.09 11.32
CA ARG A 147 19.95 24.86 12.10
C ARG A 147 18.81 23.93 11.72
N ALA A 148 17.59 24.45 11.66
CA ALA A 148 16.40 23.68 11.34
C ALA A 148 16.44 23.11 9.91
N MET A 149 17.02 23.85 8.96
CA MET A 149 17.27 23.35 7.62
C MET A 149 18.28 22.20 7.63
N ALA A 150 19.38 22.33 8.38
CA ALA A 150 20.37 21.28 8.54
C ALA A 150 19.76 20.03 9.19
N ASP A 151 19.00 20.17 10.27
CA ASP A 151 18.32 19.05 10.95
C ASP A 151 17.29 18.37 10.04
N GLY A 152 16.58 19.14 9.20
CA GLY A 152 15.73 18.62 8.15
C GLY A 152 16.50 17.78 7.13
N LEU A 153 17.63 18.30 6.62
CA LEU A 153 18.44 17.58 5.63
C LEU A 153 19.08 16.32 6.21
N ILE A 154 19.66 16.40 7.40
CA ILE A 154 20.23 15.26 8.13
C ILE A 154 19.15 14.23 8.40
N GLY A 155 17.97 14.70 8.79
CA GLY A 155 16.80 13.86 8.99
C GLY A 155 16.39 13.08 7.75
N LEU A 156 16.39 13.73 6.58
CA LEU A 156 16.12 13.06 5.30
C LEU A 156 17.20 12.02 4.98
N VAL A 157 18.48 12.37 5.12
CA VAL A 157 19.59 11.44 4.85
C VAL A 157 19.47 10.20 5.74
N GLY A 158 19.15 10.40 7.03
CA GLY A 158 18.93 9.29 7.98
C GLY A 158 17.68 8.46 7.73
N ILE A 159 16.75 8.88 6.87
CA ILE A 159 15.63 8.02 6.45
C ILE A 159 15.96 7.35 5.12
N VAL A 160 16.45 8.12 4.14
CA VAL A 160 16.60 7.64 2.77
C VAL A 160 17.73 6.62 2.67
N VAL A 161 18.90 6.94 3.23
CA VAL A 161 20.12 6.16 3.04
C VAL A 161 20.13 4.87 3.84
N PRO A 162 20.01 4.88 5.19
CA PRO A 162 20.12 3.66 5.96
C PRO A 162 18.88 2.77 5.86
N TYR A 163 17.70 3.37 5.68
CA TYR A 163 16.45 2.64 5.81
C TYR A 163 15.75 2.39 4.47
N MET A 164 15.49 3.47 3.72
CA MET A 164 14.62 3.42 2.54
C MET A 164 15.27 2.68 1.36
N ILE A 165 16.52 2.99 1.03
CA ILE A 165 17.24 2.35 -0.07
C ILE A 165 17.37 0.83 0.14
N PRO A 166 17.84 0.32 1.30
CA PRO A 166 17.89 -1.13 1.53
C PRO A 166 16.52 -1.80 1.48
N LEU A 167 15.49 -1.15 2.04
CA LEU A 167 14.12 -1.67 2.00
C LEU A 167 13.61 -1.82 0.56
N VAL A 168 13.70 -0.77 -0.27
CA VAL A 168 13.25 -0.82 -1.66
C VAL A 168 14.08 -1.78 -2.48
N MET A 169 15.39 -1.79 -2.29
CA MET A 169 16.27 -2.72 -3.00
C MET A 169 15.87 -4.17 -2.71
N LEU A 170 15.66 -4.53 -1.43
CA LEU A 170 15.25 -5.88 -1.07
C LEU A 170 13.86 -6.22 -1.61
N LEU A 171 12.93 -5.26 -1.59
CA LEU A 171 11.59 -5.43 -2.12
C LEU A 171 11.57 -5.66 -3.64
N VAL A 172 12.36 -4.89 -4.39
CA VAL A 172 12.55 -5.07 -5.84
C VAL A 172 13.25 -6.40 -6.14
N ALA A 173 14.18 -6.85 -5.29
CA ALA A 173 14.79 -8.17 -5.43
C ALA A 173 13.77 -9.31 -5.23
N LEU A 174 12.83 -9.16 -4.30
CA LEU A 174 11.73 -10.13 -4.10
C LEU A 174 10.72 -10.12 -5.24
N GLU A 175 10.47 -8.95 -5.82
CA GLU A 175 9.63 -8.78 -7.01
C GLU A 175 10.25 -9.46 -8.23
N GLN A 176 11.53 -9.19 -8.51
CA GLN A 176 12.26 -9.82 -9.63
C GLN A 176 12.47 -11.32 -9.47
N SER A 177 12.52 -11.82 -8.23
CA SER A 177 12.65 -13.25 -7.99
C SER A 177 11.33 -14.02 -8.07
N GLY A 178 10.19 -13.34 -8.22
CA GLY A 178 8.88 -13.98 -8.30
C GLY A 178 8.32 -14.48 -6.96
N VAL A 179 8.99 -14.19 -5.84
CA VAL A 179 8.52 -14.52 -4.48
C VAL A 179 7.31 -13.65 -4.14
N MET A 180 7.37 -12.35 -4.47
CA MET A 180 6.29 -11.38 -4.23
C MET A 180 4.97 -11.80 -4.89
N ALA A 181 5.01 -12.34 -6.12
CA ALA A 181 3.82 -12.80 -6.84
C ALA A 181 3.16 -14.02 -6.17
N ARG A 182 3.96 -14.93 -5.58
CA ARG A 182 3.44 -16.09 -4.82
C ARG A 182 2.85 -15.67 -3.48
N ILE A 183 3.49 -14.73 -2.80
CA ILE A 183 2.93 -14.14 -1.58
C ILE A 183 1.61 -13.43 -1.92
N ALA A 184 1.55 -12.66 -3.01
CA ALA A 184 0.33 -12.01 -3.48
C ALA A 184 -0.79 -13.02 -3.74
N PHE A 185 -0.47 -14.15 -4.39
CA PHE A 185 -1.41 -15.26 -4.59
C PHE A 185 -1.94 -15.83 -3.26
N ALA A 186 -1.09 -15.99 -2.25
CA ALA A 186 -1.50 -16.51 -0.94
C ALA A 186 -2.51 -15.61 -0.21
N VAL A 187 -2.37 -14.28 -0.33
CA VAL A 187 -3.29 -13.31 0.29
C VAL A 187 -4.47 -12.91 -0.61
N ASP A 188 -4.42 -13.21 -1.92
CA ASP A 188 -5.45 -12.83 -2.90
C ASP A 188 -6.86 -13.33 -2.52
N ARG A 189 -6.95 -14.54 -1.94
CA ARG A 189 -8.23 -15.09 -1.45
C ARG A 189 -8.88 -14.21 -0.37
N GLY A 190 -8.06 -13.55 0.45
CA GLY A 190 -8.53 -12.59 1.46
C GLY A 190 -9.04 -11.30 0.81
N PHE A 191 -8.30 -10.77 -0.16
CA PHE A 191 -8.68 -9.57 -0.91
C PHE A 191 -9.98 -9.74 -1.70
N HIS A 192 -10.21 -10.91 -2.30
CA HIS A 192 -11.47 -11.24 -2.98
C HIS A 192 -12.69 -11.15 -2.05
N ARG A 193 -12.57 -11.56 -0.78
CA ARG A 193 -13.64 -11.43 0.22
C ARG A 193 -13.96 -9.96 0.54
N ILE A 194 -12.94 -9.11 0.48
CA ILE A 194 -13.03 -7.67 0.71
C ILE A 194 -13.53 -6.94 -0.56
N GLY A 195 -13.52 -7.62 -1.73
CA GLY A 195 -13.96 -7.07 -3.01
C GLY A 195 -12.87 -6.37 -3.81
N LEU A 196 -11.61 -6.71 -3.54
CA LEU A 196 -10.44 -6.23 -4.27
C LEU A 196 -9.94 -7.36 -5.18
N HIS A 197 -9.59 -7.04 -6.43
CA HIS A 197 -9.07 -7.99 -7.42
C HIS A 197 -7.54 -8.19 -7.29
N GLY A 198 -7.00 -9.31 -7.78
CA GLY A 198 -5.62 -9.72 -7.48
C GLY A 198 -4.50 -8.73 -7.83
N ASP A 199 -4.73 -7.80 -8.77
CA ASP A 199 -3.76 -6.78 -9.17
C ASP A 199 -3.41 -5.77 -8.05
N VAL A 200 -4.26 -5.65 -7.02
CA VAL A 200 -3.98 -4.83 -5.83
C VAL A 200 -3.22 -5.56 -4.72
N ALA A 201 -3.17 -6.89 -4.74
CA ALA A 201 -2.48 -7.64 -3.67
C ALA A 201 -0.98 -7.30 -3.59
N LEU A 202 -0.32 -7.14 -4.76
CA LEU A 202 1.09 -6.78 -4.82
C LEU A 202 1.38 -5.39 -4.22
N PRO A 203 0.69 -4.29 -4.62
CA PRO A 203 0.80 -2.99 -3.95
C PRO A 203 0.57 -3.02 -2.44
N PHE A 204 -0.38 -3.81 -1.93
CA PHE A 204 -0.60 -3.92 -0.48
C PHE A 204 0.61 -4.51 0.26
N LEU A 205 1.25 -5.53 -0.33
CA LEU A 205 2.48 -6.11 0.22
C LEU A 205 3.63 -5.10 0.20
N LEU A 206 3.73 -4.27 -0.85
CA LEU A 206 4.70 -3.16 -0.88
C LEU A 206 4.41 -2.14 0.24
N GLY A 207 3.13 -1.93 0.59
CA GLY A 207 2.68 -1.00 1.63
C GLY A 207 3.12 -1.38 3.04
N LEU A 208 3.23 -2.68 3.33
CA LEU A 208 3.80 -3.17 4.60
C LEU A 208 5.25 -2.67 4.80
N GLY A 209 5.98 -2.44 3.71
CA GLY A 209 7.23 -1.70 3.72
C GLY A 209 6.95 -0.21 3.83
N CYS A 210 6.59 0.43 2.72
CA CYS A 210 6.30 1.86 2.70
C CYS A 210 5.09 2.17 1.81
N ASN A 211 4.16 2.99 2.33
CA ASN A 211 2.94 3.35 1.61
C ASN A 211 3.21 4.20 0.36
N VAL A 212 4.33 4.94 0.30
CA VAL A 212 4.68 5.77 -0.85
C VAL A 212 4.92 4.94 -2.13
N PRO A 213 5.92 4.03 -2.18
CA PRO A 213 6.15 3.22 -3.38
C PRO A 213 4.96 2.30 -3.70
N ALA A 214 4.20 1.87 -2.68
CA ALA A 214 2.98 1.09 -2.86
C ALA A 214 1.90 1.85 -3.67
N ILE A 215 1.61 3.09 -3.28
CA ILE A 215 0.64 3.94 -3.99
C ILE A 215 1.14 4.29 -5.40
N SER A 216 2.43 4.57 -5.56
CA SER A 216 3.02 4.83 -6.88
C SER A 216 3.01 3.59 -7.80
N ALA A 217 3.19 2.39 -7.26
CA ALA A 217 3.05 1.14 -8.02
C ALA A 217 1.59 0.90 -8.41
N LEU A 218 0.66 1.09 -7.48
CA LEU A 218 -0.78 0.98 -7.72
C LEU A 218 -1.27 1.95 -8.80
N ALA A 219 -0.78 3.19 -8.80
CA ALA A 219 -1.16 4.18 -9.81
C ALA A 219 -0.72 3.81 -11.23
N ARG A 220 0.33 3.00 -11.38
CA ARG A 220 0.84 2.52 -12.68
C ARG A 220 0.11 1.27 -13.18
N GLY A 221 -0.19 0.33 -12.29
CA GLY A 221 -0.83 -0.95 -12.65
C GLY A 221 -2.36 -0.91 -12.67
N GLY A 222 -2.98 -0.24 -11.70
CA GLY A 222 -4.42 -0.34 -11.46
C GLY A 222 -5.28 0.45 -12.46
N ARG A 223 -6.44 -0.11 -12.83
CA ARG A 223 -7.44 0.52 -13.71
C ARG A 223 -8.72 0.87 -12.94
N GLY A 224 -9.43 1.92 -13.39
CA GLY A 224 -10.78 2.25 -12.93
C GLY A 224 -10.87 2.93 -11.56
N ARG A 225 -11.95 2.66 -10.83
CA ARG A 225 -12.23 3.19 -9.47
C ARG A 225 -11.61 2.33 -8.37
N GLU A 226 -11.34 1.06 -8.66
CA GLU A 226 -10.75 0.11 -7.71
C GLU A 226 -9.36 0.54 -7.23
N ARG A 227 -8.56 1.16 -8.11
CA ARG A 227 -7.26 1.76 -7.73
C ARG A 227 -7.39 2.87 -6.68
N VAL A 228 -8.49 3.63 -6.69
CA VAL A 228 -8.71 4.70 -5.70
C VAL A 228 -9.03 4.08 -4.35
N ALA A 229 -9.94 3.09 -4.33
CA ALA A 229 -10.29 2.37 -3.12
C ALA A 229 -9.08 1.66 -2.50
N ALA A 230 -8.26 1.01 -3.32
CA ALA A 230 -7.04 0.38 -2.86
C ALA A 230 -5.98 1.39 -2.36
N ALA A 231 -5.83 2.55 -3.02
CA ALA A 231 -4.92 3.60 -2.53
C ALA A 231 -5.34 4.11 -1.14
N LEU A 232 -6.64 4.28 -0.90
CA LEU A 232 -7.18 4.63 0.41
C LEU A 232 -6.89 3.53 1.45
N LEU A 233 -7.12 2.26 1.11
CA LEU A 233 -6.89 1.14 2.01
C LEU A 233 -5.40 0.92 2.34
N ILE A 234 -4.50 1.15 1.39
CA ILE A 234 -3.04 1.09 1.61
C ILE A 234 -2.63 2.05 2.74
N THR A 235 -3.31 3.19 2.92
CA THR A 235 -2.96 4.11 4.01
C THR A 235 -3.22 3.56 5.42
N PHE A 236 -4.10 2.56 5.54
CA PHE A 236 -4.40 1.84 6.78
C PHE A 236 -3.45 0.67 7.04
N VAL A 237 -2.67 0.26 6.04
CA VAL A 237 -1.66 -0.78 6.22
C VAL A 237 -0.58 -0.23 7.15
N PRO A 238 -0.25 -0.94 8.26
CA PRO A 238 0.85 -0.55 9.12
C PRO A 238 2.15 -0.73 8.34
N CYS A 239 2.70 0.37 7.84
CA CYS A 239 4.03 0.38 7.25
C CYS A 239 5.08 -0.04 8.28
N SER A 240 6.26 -0.35 7.81
CA SER A 240 7.36 -0.87 8.62
C SER A 240 7.73 0.04 9.81
N ALA A 241 7.60 1.36 9.66
CA ALA A 241 7.76 2.35 10.73
C ALA A 241 6.73 2.20 11.86
N ARG A 242 5.45 2.06 11.50
CA ARG A 242 4.35 1.88 12.46
C ARG A 242 4.47 0.51 13.14
N SER A 243 4.82 -0.51 12.36
CA SER A 243 5.08 -1.85 12.86
C SER A 243 6.23 -1.87 13.87
N ALA A 244 7.34 -1.18 13.58
CA ALA A 244 8.46 -1.05 14.51
C ALA A 244 8.06 -0.34 15.81
N LEU A 245 7.29 0.75 15.72
CA LEU A 245 6.78 1.47 16.89
C LEU A 245 5.91 0.58 17.78
N VAL A 246 4.97 -0.17 17.18
CA VAL A 246 4.10 -1.10 17.89
C VAL A 246 4.92 -2.22 18.54
N LEU A 247 5.86 -2.82 17.82
CA LEU A 247 6.73 -3.87 18.35
C LEU A 247 7.60 -3.37 19.51
N ALA A 248 8.19 -2.17 19.38
CA ALA A 248 9.06 -1.59 20.40
C ALA A 248 8.30 -1.23 21.68
N LEU A 249 7.12 -0.61 21.56
CA LEU A 249 6.35 -0.13 22.71
C LEU A 249 5.41 -1.21 23.26
N ALA A 250 4.50 -1.77 22.45
CA ALA A 250 3.60 -2.80 22.94
C ALA A 250 4.35 -4.09 23.29
N GLY A 251 5.36 -4.48 22.51
CA GLY A 251 6.15 -5.68 22.81
C GLY A 251 6.89 -5.57 24.14
N LYS A 252 7.51 -4.42 24.42
CA LYS A 252 8.23 -4.18 25.68
C LYS A 252 7.30 -4.02 26.89
N TYR A 253 6.20 -3.28 26.74
CA TYR A 253 5.41 -2.80 27.88
C TYR A 253 4.07 -3.53 28.09
N LEU A 254 3.44 -4.06 27.04
CA LEU A 254 2.12 -4.72 27.11
C LEU A 254 2.19 -6.23 26.79
N GLY A 255 3.30 -6.69 26.21
CA GLY A 255 3.52 -8.08 25.82
C GLY A 255 2.98 -8.45 24.43
N GLY A 256 3.25 -9.69 24.01
CA GLY A 256 2.95 -10.18 22.66
C GLY A 256 1.47 -10.22 22.29
N LEU A 257 0.58 -10.41 23.27
CA LEU A 257 -0.88 -10.41 23.03
C LEU A 257 -1.38 -9.04 22.57
N ALA A 258 -0.86 -7.95 23.14
CA ALA A 258 -1.24 -6.60 22.73
C ALA A 258 -0.75 -6.28 21.31
N VAL A 259 0.47 -6.71 20.97
CA VAL A 259 1.01 -6.62 19.61
C VAL A 259 0.07 -7.35 18.62
N ALA A 260 -0.29 -8.59 18.92
CA ALA A 260 -1.20 -9.38 18.09
C ALA A 260 -2.58 -8.70 17.96
N ALA A 261 -3.12 -8.15 19.05
CA ALA A 261 -4.40 -7.46 19.06
C ALA A 261 -4.39 -6.19 18.19
N ILE A 262 -3.31 -5.39 18.23
CA ILE A 262 -3.18 -4.18 17.39
C ILE A 262 -3.14 -4.55 15.91
N PHE A 263 -2.34 -5.55 15.52
CA PHE A 263 -2.28 -6.01 14.13
C PHE A 263 -3.58 -6.67 13.67
N ALA A 264 -4.25 -7.43 14.54
CA ALA A 264 -5.56 -7.99 14.26
C ALA A 264 -6.61 -6.89 14.04
N ALA A 265 -6.60 -5.85 14.89
CA ALA A 265 -7.45 -4.67 14.69
C ALA A 265 -7.17 -3.99 13.35
N ALA A 266 -5.90 -3.89 12.92
CA ALA A 266 -5.55 -3.35 11.62
C ALA A 266 -6.15 -4.15 10.45
N MET A 267 -6.06 -5.47 10.52
CA MET A 267 -6.68 -6.35 9.51
C MET A 267 -8.21 -6.23 9.49
N ILE A 268 -8.84 -6.16 10.67
CA ILE A 268 -10.30 -6.00 10.78
C ILE A 268 -10.75 -4.67 10.19
N VAL A 269 -10.05 -3.57 10.51
CA VAL A 269 -10.35 -2.23 9.99
C VAL A 269 -10.21 -2.21 8.46
N ILE A 270 -9.12 -2.75 7.91
CA ILE A 270 -8.93 -2.84 6.46
C ILE A 270 -10.04 -3.67 5.79
N ALA A 271 -10.41 -4.81 6.38
CA ALA A 271 -11.47 -5.66 5.84
C ALA A 271 -12.85 -4.98 5.88
N LEU A 272 -13.20 -4.33 6.99
CA LEU A 272 -14.45 -3.59 7.14
C LEU A 272 -14.52 -2.42 6.15
N LEU A 273 -13.43 -1.64 6.08
CA LEU A 273 -13.35 -0.48 5.23
C LEU A 273 -13.39 -0.88 3.75
N GLY A 274 -12.70 -1.94 3.35
CA GLY A 274 -12.74 -2.42 1.97
C GLY A 274 -14.14 -2.90 1.58
N LYS A 275 -14.87 -3.58 2.48
CA LYS A 275 -16.28 -3.94 2.26
C LYS A 275 -17.20 -2.72 2.14
N LEU A 276 -16.95 -1.68 2.93
CA LEU A 276 -17.68 -0.41 2.86
C LEU A 276 -17.42 0.35 1.55
N LEU A 277 -16.17 0.37 1.08
CA LEU A 277 -15.82 1.00 -0.19
C LEU A 277 -16.39 0.21 -1.37
N LYS A 278 -16.42 -1.14 -1.29
CA LYS A 278 -17.07 -2.02 -2.28
C LYS A 278 -18.56 -1.75 -2.46
N THR A 279 -19.28 -1.41 -1.39
CA THR A 279 -20.72 -1.13 -1.49
C THR A 279 -21.02 0.25 -2.07
N ARG A 280 -20.07 1.19 -1.98
CA ARG A 280 -20.20 2.56 -2.50
C ARG A 280 -19.77 2.67 -3.97
N GLU A 281 -18.82 1.85 -4.41
CA GLU A 281 -18.33 1.85 -5.77
C GLU A 281 -18.59 0.48 -6.38
N THR A 282 -19.31 0.40 -7.50
CA THR A 282 -19.47 -0.85 -8.25
C THR A 282 -18.11 -1.30 -8.78
N LEU A 283 -17.33 -1.96 -7.94
CA LEU A 283 -16.00 -2.57 -8.20
C LEU A 283 -16.18 -3.83 -9.08
N ALA A 284 -16.86 -3.68 -10.21
CA ALA A 284 -17.10 -4.75 -11.18
C ALA A 284 -16.17 -4.54 -12.38
N GLY A 285 -14.86 -4.44 -12.14
CA GLY A 285 -13.88 -4.74 -13.18
C GLY A 285 -13.82 -6.25 -13.43
N PRO A 286 -13.52 -6.73 -14.64
CA PRO A 286 -13.24 -8.14 -14.85
C PRO A 286 -12.03 -8.54 -14.00
N GLY A 287 -12.18 -9.58 -13.17
CA GLY A 287 -11.11 -10.10 -12.35
C GLY A 287 -9.94 -10.53 -13.22
N VAL A 288 -8.78 -9.91 -13.01
CA VAL A 288 -7.54 -10.26 -13.70
C VAL A 288 -6.93 -11.46 -13.00
N VAL A 289 -6.64 -12.51 -13.76
CA VAL A 289 -5.95 -13.70 -13.25
C VAL A 289 -4.50 -13.30 -12.94
N LEU A 290 -4.06 -13.53 -11.70
CA LEU A 290 -2.68 -13.28 -11.30
C LEU A 290 -1.77 -14.35 -11.89
N GLU A 291 -0.95 -13.97 -12.89
CA GLU A 291 0.08 -14.85 -13.43
C GLU A 291 1.25 -14.99 -12.43
N ILE A 292 1.67 -16.22 -12.14
CA ILE A 292 2.80 -16.50 -11.25
C ILE A 292 4.07 -16.66 -12.12
N PRO A 293 5.01 -15.69 -12.11
CA PRO A 293 6.25 -15.81 -12.87
C PRO A 293 7.16 -16.90 -12.31
N PRO A 294 8.03 -17.50 -13.15
CA PRO A 294 9.04 -18.46 -12.71
C PRO A 294 10.07 -17.78 -11.79
N TYR A 295 10.71 -18.56 -10.91
CA TYR A 295 11.81 -18.05 -10.09
C TYR A 295 12.98 -17.62 -10.97
N ALA A 296 13.39 -16.35 -10.83
CA ALA A 296 14.54 -15.80 -11.52
C ALA A 296 15.52 -15.18 -10.51
N ARG A 297 16.81 -15.11 -10.88
CA ARG A 297 17.78 -14.33 -10.10
C ARG A 297 17.64 -12.85 -10.47
N PRO A 298 17.57 -11.94 -9.48
CA PRO A 298 17.46 -10.51 -9.76
C PRO A 298 18.70 -10.01 -10.51
N LYS A 299 18.47 -9.26 -11.59
CA LYS A 299 19.56 -8.70 -12.41
C LYS A 299 19.99 -7.37 -11.77
N VAL A 300 21.25 -7.27 -11.33
CA VAL A 300 21.78 -6.10 -10.60
C VAL A 300 21.48 -4.76 -11.31
N ARG A 301 21.62 -4.71 -12.65
CA ARG A 301 21.31 -3.49 -13.43
C ARG A 301 19.85 -3.07 -13.33
N VAL A 302 18.93 -4.03 -13.39
CA VAL A 302 17.48 -3.76 -13.30
C VAL A 302 17.12 -3.43 -11.86
N LEU A 303 17.67 -4.18 -10.89
CA LEU A 303 17.52 -3.93 -9.46
C LEU A 303 17.88 -2.49 -9.10
N LEU A 304 19.06 -2.01 -9.49
CA LEU A 304 19.50 -0.64 -9.21
C LEU A 304 18.65 0.41 -9.90
N ARG A 305 18.28 0.18 -11.18
CA ARG A 305 17.43 1.11 -11.95
C ARG A 305 16.05 1.27 -11.32
N GLU A 306 15.39 0.16 -10.98
CA GLU A 306 14.07 0.16 -10.34
C GLU A 306 14.12 0.75 -8.94
N THR A 307 15.16 0.43 -8.17
CA THR A 307 15.38 1.03 -6.84
C THR A 307 15.53 2.54 -6.95
N TRP A 308 16.33 3.03 -7.89
CA TRP A 308 16.50 4.46 -8.14
C TRP A 308 15.20 5.13 -8.57
N SER A 309 14.48 4.55 -9.54
CA SER A 309 13.20 5.09 -10.01
C SER A 309 12.18 5.24 -8.87
N ARG A 310 12.06 4.25 -7.99
CA ARG A 310 11.12 4.29 -6.85
C ARG A 310 11.59 5.22 -5.73
N THR A 311 12.89 5.42 -5.58
CA THR A 311 13.46 6.30 -4.53
C THR A 311 13.50 7.77 -4.96
N GLN A 312 13.67 8.06 -6.25
CA GLN A 312 13.76 9.43 -6.77
C GLN A 312 12.48 10.25 -6.52
N ASP A 313 11.31 9.64 -6.67
CA ASP A 313 10.03 10.28 -6.36
C ASP A 313 9.97 10.76 -4.90
N ILE A 314 10.56 9.98 -3.99
CA ILE A 314 10.62 10.32 -2.56
C ILE A 314 11.58 11.50 -2.35
N VAL A 315 12.79 11.44 -2.92
CA VAL A 315 13.77 12.52 -2.73
C VAL A 315 13.23 13.84 -3.26
N THR A 316 12.58 13.86 -4.42
CA THR A 316 12.07 15.09 -5.04
C THR A 316 10.85 15.66 -4.33
N ILE A 317 9.94 14.82 -3.83
CA ILE A 317 8.68 15.25 -3.20
C ILE A 317 8.84 15.49 -1.69
N VAL A 318 9.61 14.64 -0.99
CA VAL A 318 9.70 14.62 0.48
C VAL A 318 10.74 15.60 0.99
N LEU A 319 11.85 15.82 0.27
CA LEU A 319 12.90 16.77 0.66
C LEU A 319 12.36 18.17 0.99
N PRO A 320 11.63 18.87 0.09
CA PRO A 320 11.17 20.23 0.38
C PRO A 320 10.18 20.27 1.54
N LEU A 321 9.38 19.22 1.67
CA LEU A 321 8.33 19.11 2.66
C LEU A 321 8.89 18.85 4.07
N LEU A 322 9.93 18.02 4.16
CA LEU A 322 10.59 17.68 5.41
C LEU A 322 11.48 18.83 5.89
N VAL A 323 12.24 19.47 5.00
CA VAL A 323 13.02 20.67 5.33
C VAL A 323 12.09 21.81 5.75
N GLY A 324 11.04 22.07 4.98
CA GLY A 324 10.03 23.09 5.32
C GLY A 324 9.34 22.79 6.65
N GLY A 325 8.95 21.54 6.89
CA GLY A 325 8.36 21.10 8.16
C GLY A 325 9.28 21.29 9.36
N SER A 326 10.57 20.99 9.23
CA SER A 326 11.56 21.21 10.28
C SER A 326 11.76 22.69 10.60
N VAL A 327 11.81 23.55 9.58
CA VAL A 327 11.93 25.01 9.77
C VAL A 327 10.70 25.58 10.47
N VAL A 328 9.51 25.19 10.02
CA VAL A 328 8.25 25.59 10.65
C VAL A 328 8.22 25.14 12.11
N LEU A 329 8.59 23.89 12.40
CA LEU A 329 8.66 23.37 13.77
C LEU A 329 9.63 24.17 14.65
N ALA A 330 10.84 24.44 14.15
CA ALA A 330 11.85 25.16 14.92
C ALA A 330 11.38 26.59 15.27
N LEU A 331 10.70 27.26 14.33
CA LEU A 331 10.10 28.57 14.58
C LEU A 331 8.94 28.48 15.58
N LEU A 332 8.03 27.51 15.41
CA LEU A 332 6.91 27.30 16.33
C LEU A 332 7.40 27.05 17.76
N ASN A 333 8.43 26.22 17.93
CA ASN A 333 9.04 25.94 19.23
C ASN A 333 9.74 27.19 19.81
N HIS A 334 10.40 27.98 18.97
CA HIS A 334 11.03 29.24 19.40
C HIS A 334 10.02 30.27 19.92
N PHE A 335 8.82 30.33 19.34
CA PHE A 335 7.75 31.24 19.75
C PHE A 335 6.85 30.70 20.87
N GLY A 336 7.12 29.52 21.42
CA GLY A 336 6.27 28.90 22.45
C GLY A 336 4.88 28.48 21.94
N ALA A 337 4.75 28.23 20.63
CA ALA A 337 3.48 27.84 20.00
C ALA A 337 3.07 26.40 20.34
N ASP A 338 3.99 25.60 20.90
CA ASP A 338 3.77 24.24 21.37
C ASP A 338 2.67 24.17 22.44
N VAL A 339 2.60 25.15 23.34
CA VAL A 339 1.54 25.25 24.37
C VAL A 339 0.17 25.44 23.72
N TYR A 340 0.08 26.34 22.73
CA TYR A 340 -1.17 26.61 22.01
C TYR A 340 -1.61 25.42 21.15
N ILE A 341 -0.66 24.70 20.54
CA ILE A 341 -0.95 23.48 19.77
C ILE A 341 -1.47 22.37 20.68
N ASN A 342 -0.82 22.14 21.82
CA ASN A 342 -1.27 21.18 22.82
C ASN A 342 -2.67 21.55 23.35
N ALA A 343 -2.92 22.85 23.60
CA ALA A 343 -4.22 23.36 24.01
C ALA A 343 -5.30 23.18 22.92
N ALA A 344 -4.98 23.38 21.64
CA ALA A 344 -5.91 23.15 20.54
C ALA A 344 -6.23 21.66 20.34
N LEU A 345 -5.28 20.77 20.66
CA LEU A 345 -5.44 19.32 20.54
C LEU A 345 -6.09 18.67 21.77
N THR A 346 -6.20 19.37 22.90
CA THR A 346 -6.83 18.90 24.15
C THR A 346 -8.17 18.15 23.99
N PRO A 347 -9.15 18.62 23.19
CA PRO A 347 -10.41 17.90 23.04
C PRO A 347 -10.23 16.51 22.42
N VAL A 348 -9.20 16.34 21.59
CA VAL A 348 -8.88 15.06 20.97
C VAL A 348 -7.98 14.23 21.89
N THR A 349 -6.87 14.80 22.36
CA THR A 349 -5.86 14.06 23.12
C THR A 349 -6.32 13.75 24.54
N ALA A 350 -6.79 14.73 25.30
CA ALA A 350 -7.14 14.56 26.70
C ALA A 350 -8.59 14.10 26.90
N TRP A 351 -9.57 14.70 26.22
CA TRP A 351 -10.98 14.33 26.44
C TRP A 351 -11.35 12.99 25.80
N TRP A 352 -11.03 12.83 24.51
CA TRP A 352 -11.38 11.61 23.77
C TRP A 352 -10.41 10.46 24.06
N LEU A 353 -9.10 10.67 23.85
CA LEU A 353 -8.11 9.61 24.02
C LEU A 353 -7.63 9.42 25.46
N GLY A 354 -7.85 10.37 26.37
CA GLY A 354 -7.37 10.27 27.75
C GLY A 354 -5.86 10.32 27.89
N LEU A 355 -5.16 10.95 26.96
CA LEU A 355 -3.70 11.05 26.91
C LEU A 355 -3.19 12.33 27.58
N PRO A 356 -1.95 12.34 28.11
CA PRO A 356 -1.31 13.56 28.61
C PRO A 356 -1.21 14.64 27.53
N LEU A 357 -1.43 15.90 27.89
CA LEU A 357 -1.39 17.04 26.94
C LEU A 357 -0.03 17.16 26.24
N VAL A 358 1.04 16.73 26.90
CA VAL A 358 2.42 16.75 26.41
C VAL A 358 2.58 15.93 25.11
N LEU A 359 1.62 15.04 24.79
CA LEU A 359 1.63 14.23 23.58
C LEU A 359 1.05 14.91 22.33
N GLY A 360 0.43 16.09 22.45
CA GLY A 360 -0.17 16.77 21.30
C GLY A 360 0.84 17.10 20.20
N VAL A 361 1.95 17.73 20.57
CA VAL A 361 3.07 18.06 19.67
C VAL A 361 3.70 16.80 19.06
N PRO A 362 4.15 15.78 19.82
CA PRO A 362 4.63 14.52 19.25
C PRO A 362 3.66 13.86 18.27
N ILE A 363 2.35 13.88 18.55
CA ILE A 363 1.32 13.35 17.67
C ILE A 363 1.20 14.18 16.38
N LEU A 364 1.21 15.51 16.47
CA LEU A 364 1.11 16.37 15.30
C LEU A 364 2.35 16.27 14.40
N PHE A 365 3.54 16.31 14.99
CA PHE A 365 4.79 16.21 14.23
C PHE A 365 5.12 14.79 13.79
N GLY A 366 4.50 13.79 14.42
CA GLY A 366 4.50 12.41 13.95
C GLY A 366 3.92 12.24 12.53
N VAL A 367 3.12 13.18 11.99
CA VAL A 367 2.68 13.13 10.57
C VAL A 367 3.90 13.27 9.66
N LEU A 368 4.80 14.21 10.01
CA LEU A 368 5.97 14.57 9.21
C LEU A 368 7.01 13.45 9.22
N ARG A 369 7.21 12.84 10.39
CA ARG A 369 8.25 11.81 10.55
C ARG A 369 7.84 10.73 11.53
N LYS A 370 7.16 9.71 11.00
CA LYS A 370 6.67 8.57 11.79
C LYS A 370 7.79 7.83 12.53
N GLU A 371 8.93 7.65 11.89
CA GLU A 371 10.13 6.99 12.46
C GLU A 371 10.62 7.67 13.76
N LEU A 372 10.53 9.00 13.84
CA LEU A 372 10.98 9.76 15.01
C LEU A 372 9.91 9.89 16.09
N SER A 373 8.68 9.42 15.86
CA SER A 373 7.61 9.58 16.84
C SER A 373 8.00 8.99 18.20
N LEU A 374 8.75 7.88 18.20
CA LEU A 374 9.29 7.27 19.42
C LEU A 374 10.29 8.19 20.14
N LEU A 375 11.22 8.81 19.40
CA LEU A 375 12.21 9.72 19.97
C LEU A 375 11.57 11.01 20.48
N MET A 376 10.61 11.57 19.74
CA MET A 376 9.82 12.72 20.17
C MET A 376 9.00 12.38 21.42
N LEU A 377 8.50 11.14 21.53
CA LEU A 377 7.78 10.66 22.72
C LEU A 377 8.71 10.63 23.94
N TYR A 378 9.92 10.06 23.80
CA TYR A 378 10.90 10.03 24.88
C TYR A 378 11.38 11.43 25.28
N GLN A 379 11.61 12.33 24.31
CA GLN A 379 11.97 13.71 24.57
C GLN A 379 10.86 14.44 25.33
N ALA A 380 9.61 14.21 24.96
CA ALA A 380 8.46 14.86 25.59
C ALA A 380 8.26 14.40 27.04
N PHE A 381 8.54 13.14 27.37
CA PHE A 381 8.52 12.65 28.75
C PHE A 381 9.82 12.89 29.54
N GLY A 382 10.92 13.20 28.85
CA GLY A 382 12.25 13.32 29.47
C GLY A 382 12.81 12.00 30.02
N SER A 383 12.18 10.86 29.72
CA SER A 383 12.58 9.53 30.20
C SER A 383 12.40 8.46 29.12
N PHE A 384 13.18 7.39 29.23
CA PHE A 384 12.98 6.18 28.42
C PHE A 384 11.91 5.23 29.01
N GLU A 385 11.49 5.48 30.25
CA GLU A 385 10.46 4.70 30.97
C GLU A 385 9.10 5.37 30.86
N ILE A 386 8.38 5.05 29.78
CA ILE A 386 7.07 5.64 29.47
C ILE A 386 6.00 5.21 30.50
N MET A 387 6.13 4.03 31.11
CA MET A 387 5.12 3.49 32.04
C MET A 387 5.01 4.28 33.36
N GLN A 388 5.97 5.15 33.68
CA GLN A 388 5.85 6.08 34.81
C GLN A 388 4.83 7.19 34.54
N PHE A 389 4.57 7.49 33.26
CA PHE A 389 3.73 8.59 32.82
C PHE A 389 2.46 8.14 32.08
N LEU A 390 2.44 6.91 31.57
CA LEU A 390 1.32 6.33 30.82
C LEU A 390 0.86 5.01 31.43
N ASP A 391 -0.45 4.93 31.69
CA ASP A 391 -1.13 3.69 32.03
C ASP A 391 -1.11 2.72 30.81
N PRO A 392 -1.00 1.39 31.01
CA PRO A 392 -1.15 0.39 29.95
C PRO A 392 -2.34 0.63 28.99
N ILE A 393 -3.50 1.07 29.49
CA ILE A 393 -4.66 1.39 28.63
C ILE A 393 -4.39 2.60 27.75
N GLN A 394 -3.77 3.65 28.31
CA GLN A 394 -3.39 4.84 27.56
C GLN A 394 -2.35 4.51 26.50
N LEU A 395 -1.38 3.66 26.82
CA LEU A 395 -0.37 3.20 25.87
C LEU A 395 -0.99 2.39 24.73
N LEU A 396 -1.91 1.46 25.02
CA LEU A 396 -2.62 0.74 23.96
C LEU A 396 -3.43 1.70 23.07
N THR A 397 -4.15 2.64 23.69
CA THR A 397 -4.98 3.63 22.98
C THR A 397 -4.13 4.51 22.07
N LEU A 398 -2.97 4.96 22.56
CA LEU A 398 -1.98 5.72 21.79
C LEU A 398 -1.46 4.91 20.60
N LEU A 399 -1.08 3.65 20.80
CA LEU A 399 -0.54 2.80 19.72
C LEU A 399 -1.58 2.46 18.66
N LEU A 400 -2.82 2.21 19.06
CA LEU A 400 -3.92 1.98 18.13
C LEU A 400 -4.21 3.25 17.32
N PHE A 401 -4.22 4.41 17.98
CA PHE A 401 -4.37 5.69 17.31
C PHE A 401 -3.24 5.94 16.32
N LEU A 402 -1.97 5.81 16.73
CA LEU A 402 -0.81 6.06 15.87
C LEU A 402 -0.71 5.12 14.66
N THR A 403 -1.27 3.92 14.78
CA THR A 403 -1.39 2.93 13.70
C THR A 403 -2.32 3.40 12.57
N PHE A 404 -3.49 3.95 12.91
CA PHE A 404 -4.54 4.32 11.94
C PHE A 404 -4.63 5.80 11.58
N TYR A 405 -4.03 6.64 12.41
CA TYR A 405 -4.02 8.09 12.22
C TYR A 405 -3.45 8.49 10.86
N VAL A 406 -3.65 9.76 10.52
CA VAL A 406 -3.17 10.49 9.34
C VAL A 406 -1.94 9.85 8.68
N PRO A 407 -2.01 9.53 7.36
CA PRO A 407 -0.86 9.03 6.61
C PRO A 407 0.31 10.02 6.69
N CYS A 408 1.55 9.54 6.57
CA CYS A 408 2.69 10.46 6.63
C CYS A 408 2.60 11.48 5.49
N VAL A 409 3.21 12.66 5.69
CA VAL A 409 3.08 13.75 4.72
C VAL A 409 3.56 13.34 3.33
N SER A 410 4.56 12.45 3.25
CA SER A 410 5.03 11.84 2.00
C SER A 410 3.92 11.05 1.27
N THR A 411 3.17 10.22 1.99
CA THR A 411 2.03 9.47 1.43
C THR A 411 0.91 10.41 1.00
N PHE A 412 0.63 11.46 1.78
CA PHE A 412 -0.35 12.48 1.40
C PHE A 412 0.05 13.22 0.12
N ALA A 413 1.29 13.66 0.01
CA ALA A 413 1.81 14.38 -1.16
C ALA A 413 1.75 13.54 -2.43
N VAL A 414 2.12 12.27 -2.34
CA VAL A 414 2.04 11.32 -3.47
C VAL A 414 0.60 11.06 -3.86
N MET A 415 -0.30 10.90 -2.90
CA MET A 415 -1.72 10.72 -3.18
C MET A 415 -2.36 11.96 -3.81
N LEU A 416 -1.97 13.16 -3.36
CA LEU A 416 -2.39 14.43 -3.96
C LEU A 416 -1.94 14.53 -5.42
N LYS A 417 -0.69 14.16 -5.71
CA LYS A 417 -0.10 14.19 -7.06
C LYS A 417 -0.74 13.16 -8.00
N LEU A 418 -1.03 11.95 -7.53
CA LEU A 418 -1.47 10.84 -8.39
C LEU A 418 -2.99 10.68 -8.50
N PHE A 419 -3.73 10.96 -7.42
CA PHE A 419 -5.19 10.71 -7.33
C PHE A 419 -6.01 12.00 -7.11
N GLY A 420 -5.35 13.15 -6.99
CA GLY A 420 -5.99 14.46 -6.86
C GLY A 420 -6.42 14.83 -5.45
N ARG A 421 -6.81 16.11 -5.29
CA ARG A 421 -7.08 16.74 -3.97
C ARG A 421 -8.23 16.11 -3.21
N ARG A 422 -9.31 15.72 -3.90
CA ARG A 422 -10.50 15.13 -3.24
C ARG A 422 -10.15 13.79 -2.57
N THR A 423 -9.45 12.92 -3.29
CA THR A 423 -9.02 11.62 -2.77
C THR A 423 -8.05 11.75 -1.60
N ALA A 424 -7.06 12.65 -1.72
CA ALA A 424 -6.09 12.88 -0.65
C ALA A 424 -6.74 13.42 0.63
N LEU A 425 -7.66 14.38 0.53
CA LEU A 425 -8.41 14.90 1.68
C LEU A 425 -9.34 13.82 2.28
N ASN A 426 -10.02 13.05 1.44
CA ASN A 426 -10.86 11.95 1.90
C ASN A 426 -10.05 10.90 2.66
N SER A 427 -8.81 10.61 2.24
CA SER A 427 -7.92 9.71 2.99
C SER A 427 -7.63 10.24 4.39
N VAL A 428 -7.25 11.52 4.53
CA VAL A 428 -6.93 12.11 5.84
C VAL A 428 -8.15 12.09 6.75
N LEU A 429 -9.31 12.51 6.24
CA LEU A 429 -10.56 12.53 7.00
C LEU A 429 -10.98 11.12 7.43
N LEU A 430 -10.88 10.15 6.52
CA LEU A 430 -11.22 8.75 6.79
C LEU A 430 -10.26 8.13 7.81
N SER A 431 -8.95 8.33 7.66
CA SER A 431 -7.94 7.85 8.59
C SER A 431 -8.12 8.45 9.98
N LEU A 432 -8.36 9.76 10.07
CA LEU A 432 -8.59 10.42 11.35
C LEU A 432 -9.88 9.93 12.01
N GLY A 433 -10.98 9.84 11.26
CA GLY A 433 -12.26 9.34 11.78
C GLY A 433 -12.16 7.89 12.28
N VAL A 434 -11.55 7.01 11.50
CA VAL A 434 -11.33 5.61 11.89
C VAL A 434 -10.38 5.49 13.07
N ALA A 435 -9.29 6.27 13.12
CA ALA A 435 -8.36 6.27 14.24
C ALA A 435 -9.03 6.71 15.55
N LEU A 436 -9.83 7.78 15.52
CA LEU A 436 -10.57 8.26 16.69
C LEU A 436 -11.64 7.25 17.14
N ALA A 437 -12.37 6.66 16.20
CA ALA A 437 -13.37 5.65 16.51
C ALA A 437 -12.75 4.38 17.10
N ALA A 438 -11.69 3.86 16.48
CA ALA A 438 -11.03 2.63 16.93
C ALA A 438 -10.33 2.82 18.29
N ALA A 439 -9.57 3.91 18.46
CA ALA A 439 -8.90 4.22 19.73
C ALA A 439 -9.90 4.53 20.84
N GLY A 440 -10.94 5.32 20.56
CA GLY A 440 -12.00 5.64 21.52
C GLY A 440 -12.77 4.39 21.95
N ALA A 441 -13.17 3.54 20.99
CA ALA A 441 -13.85 2.28 21.30
C ALA A 441 -12.98 1.36 22.17
N ALA A 442 -11.70 1.17 21.81
CA ALA A 442 -10.78 0.35 22.61
C ALA A 442 -10.59 0.88 24.04
N ARG A 443 -10.48 2.21 24.19
CA ARG A 443 -10.39 2.83 25.51
C ARG A 443 -11.65 2.59 26.35
N LEU A 444 -12.83 2.83 25.77
CA LEU A 444 -14.11 2.69 26.48
C LEU A 444 -14.38 1.23 26.88
N THR A 445 -14.07 0.26 26.01
CA THR A 445 -14.25 -1.15 26.34
C THR A 445 -13.31 -1.60 27.46
N LEU A 446 -12.06 -1.14 27.46
CA LEU A 446 -11.09 -1.50 28.49
C LEU A 446 -11.38 -0.84 29.84
N LEU A 447 -11.80 0.43 29.84
CA LEU A 447 -12.26 1.09 31.06
C LEU A 447 -13.52 0.43 31.63
N GLY A 448 -14.47 0.06 30.77
CA GLY A 448 -15.66 -0.69 31.17
C GLY A 448 -15.32 -2.06 31.77
N ALA A 449 -14.38 -2.79 31.17
CA ALA A 449 -13.90 -4.07 31.69
C ALA A 449 -13.20 -3.93 33.05
N GLN A 450 -12.38 -2.89 33.23
CA GLN A 450 -11.75 -2.60 34.54
C GLN A 450 -12.78 -2.22 35.60
N ALA A 451 -13.82 -1.48 35.24
CA ALA A 451 -14.89 -1.09 36.16
C ALA A 451 -15.77 -2.28 36.57
N LEU A 452 -15.92 -3.29 35.70
CA LEU A 452 -16.67 -4.52 35.99
C LEU A 452 -15.87 -5.54 36.81
N ALA A 453 -14.54 -5.45 36.78
CA ALA A 453 -13.62 -6.33 37.49
C ALA A 453 -13.27 -5.84 38.90
N ARG A 454 -13.59 -4.57 39.22
CA ARG A 454 -13.58 -4.02 40.58
C ARG A 454 -14.97 -4.15 41.19
#